data_AF-A0A7T0LMU5-F1
#
_entry.id   AF-A0A7T0LMU5-F1
#
_cell.length_a   1.000
_cell.length_b   1.000
_cell.length_c   1.000
_cell.angle_alpha   90.00
_cell.angle_beta   90.00
_cell.angle_gamma   90.00
#
_symmetry.space_group_name_H-M   'P 1'
#
loop_
_entity.id
_entity.type
_entity.pdbx_description
1 polymer ?
#
loop_
_entity_poly.entity_id
_entity_poly.type
_entity_poly.pdbx_seq_one_letter_code
_entity_poly.pdbx_strand_id
1 'polypeptide(L)'
;MWRLLRTMRKAQTYRVGDTDPMSRLLLGAVAEFERAIIRERRAEDIAAARARGVYRGRARSLTETEVAQARQRLAAGVPKAAVARDLGVHRSTLHRALSRQTVVCHRFCGQ
;
A
#
# COMPACT_ATOMS: atom_id res chain seq x y z
N MET A 1 -44.16 27.34 38.89
CA MET A 1 -42.89 27.84 38.32
C MET A 1 -41.67 26.98 38.72
N TRP A 2 -41.44 26.68 40.00
CA TRP A 2 -40.27 25.90 40.45
C TRP A 2 -40.30 24.38 40.18
N ARG A 3 -41.46 23.80 39.82
CA ARG A 3 -41.59 22.35 39.50
C ARG A 3 -41.06 21.99 38.10
N LEU A 4 -40.96 22.96 37.18
CA LEU A 4 -40.45 22.79 35.82
C LEU A 4 -38.93 22.97 35.70
N LEU A 5 -38.29 23.64 36.67
CA LEU A 5 -36.83 23.79 36.73
C LEU A 5 -36.11 22.54 37.28
N ARG A 6 -36.84 21.60 37.89
CA ARG A 6 -36.26 20.38 38.51
C ARG A 6 -35.96 19.27 37.49
N THR A 7 -36.63 19.27 36.33
CA THR A 7 -36.48 18.23 35.30
C THR A 7 -35.30 18.46 34.37
N MET A 8 -34.79 19.70 34.26
CA MET A 8 -33.65 20.03 33.39
C MET A 8 -32.27 19.83 34.04
N ARG A 9 -32.20 19.44 35.32
CA ARG A 9 -30.95 19.05 35.99
C ARG A 9 -30.76 17.53 36.03
N LYS A 10 -31.26 16.81 35.04
CA LYS A 10 -30.75 15.47 34.78
C LYS A 10 -29.41 15.68 34.06
N ALA A 11 -28.33 15.65 34.84
CA ALA A 11 -26.99 15.53 34.26
C ALA A 11 -27.06 14.44 33.20
N GLN A 12 -26.59 14.72 31.99
CA GLN A 12 -26.40 13.68 30.98
C GLN A 12 -25.28 12.77 31.50
N THR A 13 -25.64 11.85 32.39
CA THR A 13 -24.72 10.87 32.95
C THR A 13 -24.52 9.82 31.88
N TYR A 14 -23.57 10.10 31.02
CA TYR A 14 -22.99 9.11 30.14
C TYR A 14 -22.38 7.99 30.99
N ARG A 15 -22.86 6.77 30.82
CA ARG A 15 -22.24 5.61 31.46
C ARG A 15 -21.21 5.05 30.50
N VAL A 16 -19.94 5.06 30.92
CA VAL A 16 -18.85 4.41 30.18
C VAL A 16 -19.16 2.91 30.11
N GLY A 17 -19.45 2.42 28.91
CA GLY A 17 -19.81 1.03 28.64
C GLY A 17 -20.27 0.84 27.19
N ASP A 18 -20.19 -0.39 26.69
CA ASP A 18 -20.41 -0.74 25.27
C ASP A 18 -21.90 -0.69 24.85
N THR A 19 -22.80 -0.47 25.81
CA THR A 19 -24.26 -0.58 25.63
C THR A 19 -24.94 0.78 25.46
N ASP A 20 -24.25 1.90 25.71
CA ASP A 20 -24.84 3.23 25.55
C ASP A 20 -24.68 3.73 24.09
N PRO A 21 -25.77 4.11 23.41
CA PRO A 21 -25.68 4.52 22.01
C PRO A 21 -24.87 5.81 21.83
N MET A 22 -24.89 6.72 22.81
CA MET A 22 -24.07 7.94 22.77
C MET A 22 -22.59 7.63 22.99
N SER A 23 -22.26 6.61 23.79
CA SER A 23 -20.89 6.15 24.00
C SER A 23 -20.22 5.63 22.76
N ARG A 24 -20.94 4.79 22.04
CA ARG A 24 -20.46 4.25 20.79
C ARG A 24 -20.22 5.32 19.74
N LEU A 25 -21.09 6.34 19.69
CA LEU A 25 -20.95 7.45 18.74
C LEU A 25 -19.75 8.34 19.06
N LEU A 26 -19.57 8.73 20.33
CA LEU A 26 -18.45 9.58 20.74
C LEU A 26 -17.10 8.86 20.56
N LEU A 27 -17.01 7.59 20.98
CA LEU A 27 -15.80 6.78 20.78
C LEU A 27 -15.49 6.56 19.30
N GLY A 28 -16.52 6.33 18.47
CA GLY A 28 -16.37 6.24 17.03
C GLY A 28 -15.84 7.54 16.40
N ALA A 29 -16.36 8.69 16.82
CA ALA A 29 -15.91 10.00 16.34
C ALA A 29 -14.45 10.28 16.72
N VAL A 30 -14.05 9.97 17.96
CA VAL A 30 -12.66 10.10 18.40
C VAL A 30 -11.73 9.16 17.61
N ALA A 31 -12.14 7.91 17.40
CA ALA A 31 -11.35 6.95 16.64
C ALA A 31 -11.14 7.41 15.18
N GLU A 32 -12.15 7.98 14.53
CA GLU A 32 -12.00 8.54 13.17
C GLU A 32 -11.10 9.79 13.15
N PHE A 33 -11.22 10.66 14.16
CA PHE A 33 -10.36 11.82 14.29
C PHE A 33 -8.87 11.43 14.45
N GLU A 34 -8.57 10.46 15.33
CA GLU A 34 -7.21 9.95 15.49
C GLU A 34 -6.68 9.31 14.21
N ARG A 35 -7.51 8.53 13.49
CA ARG A 35 -7.15 7.96 12.19
C ARG A 35 -6.82 9.04 11.16
N ALA A 36 -7.56 10.15 11.14
CA ALA A 36 -7.30 11.26 10.24
C ALA A 36 -5.92 11.89 10.51
N ILE A 37 -5.61 12.20 11.78
CA ILE A 37 -4.30 12.76 12.16
C ILE A 37 -3.15 11.80 11.81
N ILE A 38 -3.31 10.51 12.10
CA ILE A 38 -2.28 9.51 11.79
C ILE A 38 -2.03 9.43 10.27
N ARG A 39 -3.08 9.55 9.45
CA ARG A 39 -2.95 9.52 7.98
C ARG A 39 -2.22 10.74 7.45
N GLU A 40 -2.50 11.92 7.99
CA GLU A 40 -1.82 13.17 7.60
C GLU A 40 -0.32 13.08 7.83
N ARG A 41 0.11 12.73 9.04
CA ARG A 41 1.53 12.55 9.37
C ARG A 41 2.21 11.47 8.52
N ARG A 42 1.53 10.34 8.32
CA ARG A 42 2.06 9.28 7.43
C ARG A 42 2.26 9.78 6.00
N ALA A 43 1.38 10.65 5.50
CA ALA A 43 1.54 11.21 4.16
C ALA A 43 2.81 12.07 4.07
N GLU A 44 3.08 12.89 5.09
CA GLU A 44 4.32 13.69 5.20
C GLU A 44 5.55 12.79 5.25
N ASP A 45 5.53 11.75 6.10
CA ASP A 45 6.64 10.79 6.22
C ASP A 45 6.90 10.04 4.91
N ILE A 46 5.82 9.60 4.25
CA ILE A 46 5.90 8.92 2.95
C ILE A 46 6.46 9.89 1.90
N ALA A 47 6.03 11.16 1.88
CA ALA A 47 6.54 12.16 0.95
C ALA A 47 8.04 12.38 1.18
N ALA A 48 8.48 12.53 2.43
CA ALA A 48 9.89 12.70 2.77
C ALA A 48 10.73 11.46 2.41
N ALA A 49 10.23 10.25 2.68
CA ALA A 49 10.92 9.01 2.32
C ALA A 49 10.94 8.74 0.80
N ARG A 50 9.90 9.17 0.06
CA ARG A 50 9.90 9.19 -1.40
C ARG A 50 10.93 10.18 -1.96
N ALA A 51 11.02 11.39 -1.39
CA ALA A 51 12.03 12.38 -1.78
C ALA A 51 13.46 11.87 -1.55
N ARG A 52 13.69 11.13 -0.46
CA ARG A 52 14.97 10.43 -0.19
C ARG A 52 15.21 9.19 -1.08
N GLY A 53 14.25 8.78 -1.91
CA GLY A 53 14.39 7.64 -2.81
C GLY A 53 14.45 6.26 -2.13
N VAL A 54 13.99 6.15 -0.88
CA VAL A 54 14.02 4.90 -0.09
C VAL A 54 13.00 3.89 -0.64
N TYR A 55 11.83 4.36 -1.08
CA TYR A 55 10.80 3.49 -1.63
C TYR A 55 11.14 3.05 -3.06
N ARG A 56 11.76 1.88 -3.20
CA ARG A 56 12.07 1.24 -4.50
C ARG A 56 11.05 0.16 -4.92
N GLY A 57 9.93 0.06 -4.20
CA GLY A 57 8.91 -0.95 -4.40
C GLY A 57 9.37 -2.36 -3.97
N ARG A 58 8.64 -3.39 -4.41
CA ARG A 58 9.00 -4.79 -4.14
C ARG A 58 10.32 -5.12 -4.83
N ALA A 59 11.26 -5.69 -4.08
CA ALA A 59 12.52 -6.20 -4.63
C ALA A 59 12.24 -7.15 -5.80
N ARG A 60 13.01 -6.99 -6.88
CA ARG A 60 12.89 -7.83 -8.08
C ARG A 60 13.33 -9.25 -7.73
N SER A 61 12.57 -10.24 -8.16
CA SER A 61 12.93 -11.66 -7.98
C SER A 61 14.03 -12.13 -8.93
N LEU A 62 14.33 -11.36 -9.98
CA LEU A 62 15.40 -11.63 -10.93
C LEU A 62 16.27 -10.38 -11.07
N THR A 63 17.57 -10.58 -11.09
CA THR A 63 18.59 -9.57 -11.39
C THR A 63 18.65 -9.28 -12.89
N GLU A 64 19.26 -8.16 -13.27
CA GLU A 64 19.35 -7.77 -14.69
C GLU A 64 20.22 -8.74 -15.51
N THR A 65 21.25 -9.31 -14.88
CA THR A 65 22.13 -10.33 -15.47
C THR A 65 21.38 -11.62 -15.74
N GLU A 66 20.55 -12.10 -14.81
CA GLU A 66 19.72 -13.30 -15.00
C GLU A 66 18.69 -13.12 -16.13
N VAL A 67 18.13 -11.92 -16.28
CA VAL A 67 17.20 -11.64 -17.40
C VAL A 67 17.95 -11.59 -18.73
N ALA A 68 19.17 -11.05 -18.77
CA ALA A 68 20.01 -11.06 -19.97
C ALA A 68 20.39 -12.49 -20.39
N GLN A 69 20.78 -13.33 -19.42
CA GLN A 69 21.04 -14.76 -19.65
C GLN A 69 19.79 -15.49 -20.15
N ALA A 70 18.63 -15.21 -19.55
CA ALA A 70 17.37 -15.78 -20.02
C ALA A 70 17.09 -15.43 -21.49
N ARG A 71 17.32 -14.17 -21.90
CA ARG A 71 17.15 -13.74 -23.30
C ARG A 71 18.10 -14.45 -24.26
N GLN A 72 19.36 -14.61 -23.89
CA GLN A 72 20.34 -15.35 -24.71
C GLN A 72 19.91 -16.81 -24.90
N ARG A 73 19.47 -17.48 -23.83
CA ARG A 73 18.96 -18.87 -23.92
C ARG A 73 17.70 -18.97 -24.78
N LEU A 74 16.81 -17.98 -24.69
CA LEU A 74 15.62 -17.92 -25.55
C LEU A 74 15.97 -17.68 -27.02
N ALA A 75 16.97 -16.85 -27.31
CA ALA A 75 17.47 -16.64 -28.67
C ALA A 75 18.14 -17.89 -29.24
N ALA A 76 18.77 -18.70 -28.39
CA ALA A 76 19.31 -20.01 -28.74
C ALA A 76 18.22 -21.11 -28.91
N GLY A 77 16.93 -20.76 -28.79
CA GLY A 77 15.81 -21.69 -29.01
C GLY A 77 15.44 -22.56 -27.80
N VAL A 78 16.02 -22.33 -26.62
CA VAL A 78 15.67 -23.08 -25.40
C VAL A 78 14.23 -22.72 -24.97
N PRO A 79 13.38 -23.70 -24.61
CA PRO A 79 12.00 -23.42 -24.20
C PRO A 79 11.95 -22.61 -22.90
N LYS A 80 11.06 -21.61 -22.85
CA LYS A 80 10.82 -20.73 -21.67
C LYS A 80 10.62 -21.49 -20.36
N ALA A 81 10.02 -22.69 -20.43
CA ALA A 81 9.79 -23.53 -19.26
C ALA A 81 11.07 -24.12 -18.67
N ALA A 82 12.06 -24.48 -19.52
CA ALA A 82 13.36 -24.95 -19.05
C ALA A 82 14.14 -23.79 -18.43
N VAL A 83 14.19 -22.64 -19.09
CA VAL A 83 14.85 -21.43 -18.57
C VAL A 83 14.29 -20.99 -17.21
N ALA A 84 12.96 -21.06 -17.03
CA ALA A 84 12.34 -20.73 -15.75
C ALA A 84 12.74 -21.70 -14.62
N ARG A 85 12.82 -23.00 -14.93
CA ARG A 85 13.25 -24.04 -13.99
C ARG A 85 14.71 -23.86 -13.59
N ASP A 86 15.58 -23.60 -14.54
CA ASP A 86 17.02 -23.37 -14.30
C ASP A 86 17.26 -22.15 -13.40
N LEU A 87 16.45 -21.11 -13.55
CA LEU A 87 16.52 -19.88 -12.75
C LEU A 87 15.75 -19.99 -11.42
N GLY A 88 15.12 -21.13 -11.12
CA GLY A 88 14.37 -21.32 -9.87
C GLY A 88 13.13 -20.41 -9.73
N VAL A 89 12.62 -19.85 -10.82
CA VAL A 89 11.48 -18.93 -10.80
C VAL A 89 10.25 -19.51 -11.48
N HIS A 90 9.08 -19.11 -10.99
CA HIS A 90 7.84 -19.46 -11.67
C HIS A 90 7.75 -18.83 -13.07
N ARG A 91 7.13 -19.53 -14.02
CA ARG A 91 6.93 -19.06 -15.41
C ARG A 91 6.35 -17.64 -15.52
N SER A 92 5.45 -17.27 -14.62
CA SER A 92 4.83 -15.94 -14.59
C SER A 92 5.82 -14.84 -14.18
N THR A 93 6.78 -15.15 -13.32
CA THR A 93 7.86 -14.25 -12.91
C THR A 93 8.80 -13.99 -14.08
N LEU A 94 9.21 -15.05 -14.80
CA LEU A 94 10.04 -14.92 -16.00
C LEU A 94 9.34 -14.09 -17.08
N HIS A 95 8.05 -14.35 -17.33
CA HIS A 95 7.26 -13.58 -18.30
C HIS A 95 7.18 -12.09 -17.92
N ARG A 96 6.87 -11.79 -16.65
CA ARG A 96 6.82 -10.40 -16.15
C ARG A 96 8.18 -9.70 -16.23
N ALA A 97 9.28 -10.42 -16.00
CA ALA A 97 10.61 -9.86 -16.10
C ALA A 97 10.97 -9.50 -17.55
N LEU A 98 10.68 -10.41 -18.50
CA LEU A 98 10.92 -10.18 -19.92
C LEU A 98 10.07 -9.04 -20.49
N SER A 99 8.78 -8.96 -20.12
CA SER A 99 7.87 -7.91 -20.61
C SER A 99 8.16 -6.52 -20.03
N ARG A 100 8.77 -6.45 -18.83
CA ARG A 100 9.14 -5.17 -18.19
C ARG A 100 10.40 -4.53 -18.80
N GLN A 101 11.24 -5.29 -19.50
CA GLN A 101 12.41 -4.74 -20.21
C GLN A 101 12.13 -4.48 -21.69
N THR A 102 10.95 -4.82 -22.21
CA THR A 102 10.54 -4.46 -23.58
C THR A 102 9.84 -3.11 -23.64
N VAL A 103 9.58 -2.45 -22.50
CA VAL A 103 9.31 -1.00 -22.50
C VAL A 103 10.64 -0.29 -22.75
N VAL A 104 11.05 -0.30 -24.00
CA VAL A 104 11.94 0.73 -24.55
C VAL A 104 11.19 2.03 -24.37
N CYS A 105 11.78 2.98 -23.63
CA CYS A 105 11.27 4.33 -23.55
C CYS A 105 11.44 4.98 -24.93
N HIS A 106 10.53 4.70 -25.85
CA HIS A 106 10.37 5.43 -27.12
C HIS A 106 9.58 6.73 -26.93
N ARG A 107 9.43 7.20 -25.69
CA ARG A 107 8.62 8.38 -25.38
C ARG A 107 9.32 9.29 -24.37
N PHE A 108 10.57 9.63 -24.66
CA PHE A 108 11.21 10.87 -24.21
C PHE A 108 12.37 11.22 -25.16
N CYS A 109 12.02 11.56 -26.40
CA CYS A 109 12.86 12.34 -27.30
C CYS A 109 11.94 13.40 -27.91
N GLY A 110 12.06 14.64 -27.41
CA GLY A 110 11.44 15.83 -27.99
C GLY A 110 9.95 16.04 -27.72
N GLN A 111 9.63 16.67 -26.59
CA GLN A 111 8.81 17.89 -26.49
C GLN A 111 9.06 18.53 -25.13
#